data_AF-A0A7D3ZN16-F1
#
_entry.id   AF-A0A7D3ZN16-F1
#
_cell.length_a   1.000
_cell.length_b   1.000
_cell.length_c   1.000
_cell.angle_alpha   90.00
_cell.angle_beta   90.00
_cell.angle_gamma   90.00
#
_symmetry.space_group_name_H-M   'P 1'
#
loop_
_entity.id
_entity.type
_entity.pdbx_description
1 polymer ?
#
loop_
_entity_poly.entity_id
_entity_poly.type
_entity_poly.pdbx_seq_one_letter_code
_entity_poly.pdbx_strand_id
1 'polypeptide(L)'
;MNSTYTDPILDWYAANARDLPWRAPDATPWGILVSEIMLQQTPVVRVLPVWRAWMERWPTPAALAAEPSGEAVRAWGRLGYPRRALRLHESARAITERHGGEVPSSHADLLALPGIGAYTAAAVASFAFRQRHAVLDTNVRRVLARLVSGAEYPPKSQTRAEVTLAEGLLPLDPPTAARWAVAVMELGALVCTARTPRCVDCPVLAQCTWHLNGRPAYDGPPRKGQTYAGTDRQCRGRLLAVLRDADGPVEKPALDVVWSDAPQRERALDALIADGLVDPLDDGRYTLPT
;
A
#
# COMPACT_ATOMS: atom_id res chain seq x y z
N MET A 1 17.09 0.54 26.18
CA MET A 1 17.42 -0.90 25.99
C MET A 1 16.52 -1.43 24.91
N ASN A 2 17.05 -2.27 24.02
CA ASN A 2 16.25 -2.95 23.00
C ASN A 2 15.33 -3.99 23.66
N SER A 3 14.20 -4.27 23.03
CA SER A 3 13.28 -5.31 23.51
C SER A 3 13.96 -6.68 23.38
N THR A 4 13.52 -7.67 24.18
CA THR A 4 13.98 -9.07 24.06
C THR A 4 13.67 -9.68 22.68
N TYR A 5 12.80 -9.05 21.91
CA TYR A 5 12.43 -9.45 20.55
C TYR A 5 13.35 -8.83 19.49
N THR A 6 14.09 -7.76 19.81
CA THR A 6 14.80 -6.92 18.83
C THR A 6 15.78 -7.71 17.98
N ASP A 7 16.79 -8.28 18.64
CA ASP A 7 17.88 -8.94 17.93
C ASP A 7 17.40 -10.21 17.20
N PRO A 8 16.56 -11.10 17.79
CA PRO A 8 16.06 -12.27 17.08
C PRO A 8 15.31 -11.98 15.77
N ILE A 9 14.48 -10.93 15.72
CA ILE A 9 13.76 -10.60 14.48
C ILE A 9 14.70 -9.91 13.48
N LEU A 10 15.65 -9.09 13.93
CA LEU A 10 16.64 -8.46 13.04
C LEU A 10 17.56 -9.51 12.40
N ASP A 11 18.04 -10.47 13.18
CA ASP A 11 18.89 -11.56 12.69
C ASP A 11 18.12 -12.46 11.71
N TRP A 12 16.87 -12.80 12.06
CA TRP A 12 16.00 -13.53 11.14
C TRP A 12 15.76 -12.75 9.84
N TYR A 13 15.53 -11.43 9.92
CA TYR A 13 15.32 -10.60 8.74
C TYR A 13 16.57 -10.54 7.87
N ALA A 14 17.77 -10.41 8.45
CA ALA A 14 19.01 -10.42 7.70
C ALA A 14 19.20 -11.70 6.86
N ALA A 15 18.75 -12.85 7.38
CA ALA A 15 18.85 -14.14 6.68
C ALA A 15 17.66 -14.45 5.73
N ASN A 16 16.49 -13.81 5.91
CA ASN A 16 15.24 -14.22 5.24
C ASN A 16 14.53 -13.10 4.47
N ALA A 17 15.05 -11.88 4.46
CA ALA A 17 14.43 -10.77 3.76
C ALA A 17 14.25 -11.09 2.26
N ARG A 18 13.04 -10.85 1.74
CA ARG A 18 12.82 -10.91 0.29
C ARG A 18 13.63 -9.82 -0.41
N ASP A 19 14.29 -10.23 -1.49
CA ASP A 19 14.92 -9.33 -2.45
C ASP A 19 13.84 -8.54 -3.21
N LEU A 20 13.68 -7.27 -2.86
CA LEU A 20 12.69 -6.36 -3.44
C LEU A 20 13.39 -5.06 -3.82
N PRO A 21 13.14 -4.51 -5.02
CA PRO A 21 13.93 -3.39 -5.54
C PRO A 21 13.75 -2.11 -4.72
N TRP A 22 12.57 -1.89 -4.13
CA TRP A 22 12.32 -0.76 -3.21
C TRP A 22 12.91 -0.97 -1.80
N ARG A 23 13.64 -2.06 -1.56
CA ARG A 23 14.43 -2.29 -0.34
C ARG A 23 15.92 -2.40 -0.62
N ALA A 24 16.32 -2.29 -1.88
CA ALA A 24 17.73 -2.34 -2.26
C ALA A 24 18.50 -1.15 -1.67
N PRO A 25 19.82 -1.27 -1.43
CA PRO A 25 20.61 -0.18 -0.86
C PRO A 25 20.58 1.13 -1.66
N ASP A 26 20.31 1.04 -2.97
CA ASP A 26 20.21 2.15 -3.93
C ASP A 26 18.76 2.60 -4.18
N ALA A 27 17.77 2.06 -3.45
CA ALA A 27 16.38 2.47 -3.57
C ALA A 27 16.20 3.94 -3.22
N THR A 28 15.60 4.71 -4.13
CA THR A 28 15.35 6.14 -3.92
C THR A 28 14.11 6.36 -3.03
N PRO A 29 14.01 7.48 -2.31
CA PRO A 29 12.79 7.85 -1.57
C PRO A 29 11.53 7.86 -2.45
N TRP A 30 11.66 8.25 -3.73
CA TRP A 30 10.58 8.19 -4.71
C TRP A 30 10.15 6.74 -5.00
N GLY A 31 11.11 5.85 -5.28
CA GLY A 31 10.82 4.43 -5.51
C GLY A 31 10.16 3.76 -4.31
N ILE A 32 10.59 4.10 -3.10
CA ILE A 32 9.99 3.63 -1.84
C ILE A 32 8.55 4.14 -1.71
N LEU A 33 8.31 5.45 -1.89
CA LEU A 33 6.97 6.03 -1.84
C LEU A 33 6.02 5.36 -2.84
N VAL A 34 6.44 5.20 -4.10
CA VAL A 34 5.64 4.53 -5.14
C VAL A 34 5.30 3.10 -4.71
N SER A 35 6.28 2.35 -4.18
CA SER A 35 6.05 0.98 -3.72
C SER A 35 5.03 0.92 -2.58
N GLU A 36 5.11 1.81 -1.59
CA GLU A 36 4.20 1.84 -0.44
C GLU A 36 2.77 2.14 -0.88
N ILE A 37 2.56 3.05 -1.84
CA ILE A 37 1.22 3.31 -2.37
C ILE A 37 0.70 2.11 -3.15
N MET A 38 1.53 1.47 -4.00
CA MET A 38 1.11 0.31 -4.79
C MET A 38 0.76 -0.90 -3.91
N LEU A 39 1.56 -1.17 -2.87
CA LEU A 39 1.41 -2.31 -1.97
C LEU A 39 0.18 -2.22 -1.06
N GLN A 40 -0.47 -1.06 -0.96
CA GLN A 40 -1.77 -0.96 -0.29
C GLN A 40 -2.77 -1.94 -0.94
N GLN A 41 -3.20 -2.94 -0.17
CA GLN A 41 -4.21 -3.92 -0.61
C GLN A 41 -3.84 -4.67 -1.92
N THR A 42 -2.57 -4.70 -2.31
CA THR A 42 -2.12 -5.37 -3.53
C THR A 42 -0.90 -6.24 -3.27
N PRO A 43 -0.94 -7.55 -3.57
CA PRO A 43 0.18 -8.44 -3.31
C PRO A 43 1.45 -8.06 -4.08
N VAL A 44 2.62 -8.28 -3.46
CA VAL A 44 3.95 -8.01 -4.04
C VAL A 44 4.11 -8.57 -5.45
N VAL A 45 3.68 -9.81 -5.69
CA VAL A 45 3.79 -10.47 -7.02
C VAL A 45 3.09 -9.70 -8.14
N ARG A 46 2.02 -8.96 -7.82
CA ARG A 46 1.35 -8.10 -8.79
C ARG A 46 1.99 -6.72 -8.89
N VAL A 47 2.49 -6.18 -7.78
CA VAL A 47 3.12 -4.85 -7.73
C VAL A 47 4.46 -4.84 -8.47
N LEU A 48 5.30 -5.85 -8.26
CA LEU A 48 6.68 -5.87 -8.74
C LEU A 48 6.86 -5.54 -10.23
N PRO A 49 6.14 -6.18 -11.19
CA PRO A 49 6.31 -5.83 -12.60
C PRO A 49 5.81 -4.42 -12.92
N VAL A 50 4.74 -3.96 -12.29
CA VAL A 50 4.18 -2.61 -12.53
C VAL A 50 5.12 -1.55 -11.96
N TRP A 51 5.67 -1.77 -10.77
CA TRP A 51 6.64 -0.86 -10.16
C TRP A 51 7.90 -0.72 -11.02
N ARG A 52 8.42 -1.83 -11.60
CA ARG A 52 9.60 -1.76 -12.48
C ARG A 52 9.33 -0.91 -13.71
N ALA A 53 8.23 -1.16 -14.42
CA ALA A 53 7.85 -0.35 -15.59
C ALA A 53 7.59 1.12 -15.21
N TRP A 54 7.00 1.35 -14.02
CA TRP A 54 6.77 2.69 -13.50
C TRP A 54 8.06 3.46 -13.26
N MET A 55 9.05 2.82 -12.62
CA MET A 55 10.33 3.46 -12.31
C MET A 55 11.23 3.61 -13.54
N GLU A 56 11.08 2.75 -14.54
CA GLU A 56 11.73 2.91 -15.85
C GLU A 56 11.17 4.12 -16.60
N ARG A 57 9.84 4.28 -16.64
CA ARG A 57 9.19 5.42 -17.32
C ARG A 57 9.33 6.73 -16.53
N TRP A 58 9.17 6.69 -15.22
CA TRP A 58 9.13 7.86 -14.34
C TRP A 58 10.05 7.69 -13.12
N PRO A 59 11.37 7.78 -13.31
CA PRO A 59 12.35 7.58 -12.25
C PRO A 59 12.35 8.68 -11.18
N THR A 60 11.69 9.81 -11.42
CA THR A 60 11.59 10.96 -10.49
C THR A 60 10.15 11.46 -10.37
N PRO A 61 9.81 12.19 -9.29
CA PRO A 61 8.50 12.85 -9.16
C PRO A 61 8.20 13.78 -10.33
N ALA A 62 9.19 14.56 -10.77
CA ALA A 62 9.06 15.49 -11.90
C ALA A 62 8.71 14.78 -13.22
N ALA A 63 9.28 13.58 -13.46
CA ALA A 63 8.98 12.80 -14.66
C ALA A 63 7.51 12.37 -14.72
N LEU A 64 6.93 11.96 -13.59
CA LEU A 64 5.50 11.64 -13.52
C LEU A 64 4.63 12.90 -13.59
N ALA A 65 5.03 13.96 -12.90
CA ALA A 65 4.28 15.21 -12.81
C ALA A 65 4.12 15.93 -14.17
N ALA A 66 5.06 15.71 -15.10
CA ALA A 66 5.04 16.29 -16.44
C ALA A 66 4.03 15.61 -17.40
N GLU A 67 3.48 14.46 -17.01
CA GLU A 67 2.56 13.68 -17.85
C GLU A 67 1.09 13.94 -17.48
N PRO A 68 0.16 13.70 -18.40
CA PRO A 68 -1.26 13.72 -18.07
C PRO A 68 -1.60 12.73 -16.95
N SER A 69 -2.52 13.09 -16.07
CA SER A 69 -2.87 12.24 -14.91
C SER A 69 -3.44 10.88 -15.33
N GLY A 70 -4.06 10.81 -16.52
CA GLY A 70 -4.54 9.60 -17.16
C GLY A 70 -3.44 8.61 -17.53
N GLU A 71 -2.21 9.07 -17.81
CA GLU A 71 -1.08 8.18 -18.05
C GLU A 71 -0.73 7.37 -16.80
N ALA A 72 -0.80 8.02 -15.63
CA ALA A 72 -0.63 7.35 -14.35
C ALA A 72 -1.70 6.26 -14.15
N VAL A 73 -2.97 6.55 -14.49
CA VAL A 73 -4.07 5.57 -14.44
C VAL A 73 -3.85 4.41 -15.42
N ARG A 74 -3.36 4.70 -16.63
CA ARG A 74 -3.02 3.69 -17.64
C ARG A 74 -1.92 2.76 -17.15
N ALA A 75 -0.79 3.31 -16.70
CA ALA A 75 0.34 2.56 -16.18
C ALA A 75 0.01 1.78 -14.90
N TRP A 76 -0.91 2.28 -14.06
CA TRP A 76 -1.38 1.58 -12.85
C TRP A 76 -2.04 0.24 -13.17
N GLY A 77 -2.57 0.08 -14.38
CA GLY A 77 -3.05 -1.18 -14.88
C GLY A 77 -4.11 -1.80 -13.98
N ARG A 78 -3.93 -3.07 -13.63
CA ARG A 78 -4.91 -3.87 -12.87
C ARG A 78 -4.56 -4.01 -11.39
N LEU A 79 -3.77 -3.08 -10.84
CA LEU A 79 -3.44 -3.05 -9.41
C LEU A 79 -4.68 -2.80 -8.52
N GLY A 80 -5.77 -2.31 -9.08
CA GLY A 80 -7.00 -2.01 -8.34
C GLY A 80 -6.92 -0.68 -7.58
N TYR A 81 -8.07 -0.16 -7.15
CA TYR A 81 -8.19 1.16 -6.52
C TYR A 81 -7.46 2.25 -7.33
N PRO A 82 -7.84 2.48 -8.60
CA PRO A 82 -7.10 3.30 -9.56
C PRO A 82 -6.98 4.77 -9.15
N ARG A 83 -7.85 5.27 -8.27
CA ARG A 83 -7.73 6.61 -7.68
C ARG A 83 -6.40 6.82 -6.94
N ARG A 84 -5.73 5.76 -6.48
CA ARG A 84 -4.37 5.84 -5.93
C ARG A 84 -3.34 6.34 -6.96
N ALA A 85 -3.54 6.04 -8.25
CA ALA A 85 -2.67 6.56 -9.32
C ALA A 85 -2.80 8.07 -9.46
N LEU A 86 -4.04 8.59 -9.43
CA LEU A 86 -4.29 10.04 -9.44
C LEU A 86 -3.68 10.72 -8.22
N ARG A 87 -3.87 10.15 -7.02
CA ARG A 87 -3.26 10.70 -5.80
C ARG A 87 -1.73 10.67 -5.82
N LEU A 88 -1.13 9.62 -6.40
CA LEU A 88 0.32 9.54 -6.59
C LEU A 88 0.81 10.59 -7.60
N HIS A 89 0.06 10.85 -8.67
CA HIS A 89 0.35 11.93 -9.63
C HIS A 89 0.26 13.31 -8.97
N GLU A 90 -0.81 13.59 -8.23
CA GLU A 90 -0.96 14.81 -7.43
C GLU A 90 0.19 14.99 -6.42
N SER A 91 0.58 13.89 -5.75
CA SER A 91 1.75 13.88 -4.87
C SER A 91 3.05 14.21 -5.61
N ALA A 92 3.24 13.66 -6.81
CA ALA A 92 4.43 13.91 -7.61
C ALA A 92 4.52 15.39 -8.04
N ARG A 93 3.39 15.99 -8.44
CA ARG A 93 3.30 17.43 -8.69
C ARG A 93 3.63 18.25 -7.45
N ALA A 94 3.02 17.91 -6.32
CA ALA A 94 3.27 18.59 -5.05
C ALA A 94 4.74 18.50 -4.60
N ILE A 95 5.39 17.35 -4.79
CA ILE A 95 6.83 17.17 -4.53
C ILE A 95 7.67 18.04 -5.45
N THR A 96 7.33 18.07 -6.74
CA THR A 96 8.05 18.87 -7.74
C THR A 96 7.94 20.37 -7.45
N GLU A 97 6.73 20.86 -7.18
CA GLU A 97 6.44 22.28 -7.01
C GLU A 97 6.87 22.81 -5.63
N ARG A 98 6.64 22.04 -4.55
CA ARG A 98 6.82 22.52 -3.17
C ARG A 98 8.12 22.04 -2.50
N HIS A 99 8.74 20.99 -3.02
CA HIS A 99 9.89 20.33 -2.41
C HIS A 99 11.07 20.16 -3.39
N GLY A 100 11.10 20.92 -4.50
CA GLY A 100 12.22 20.94 -5.43
C GLY A 100 12.45 19.61 -6.18
N GLY A 101 11.42 18.77 -6.29
CA GLY A 101 11.53 17.46 -6.95
C GLY A 101 12.07 16.34 -6.06
N GLU A 102 12.36 16.63 -4.79
CA GLU A 102 12.82 15.63 -3.82
C GLU A 102 11.71 15.26 -2.84
N VAL A 103 11.51 13.95 -2.60
CA VAL A 103 10.57 13.49 -1.57
C VAL A 103 11.03 14.07 -0.23
N PRO A 104 10.17 14.79 0.51
CA PRO A 104 10.59 15.40 1.77
C PRO A 104 10.87 14.35 2.84
N SER A 105 11.87 14.60 3.68
CA SER A 105 12.26 13.67 4.75
C SER A 105 11.43 13.84 6.02
N SER A 106 10.87 15.02 6.26
CA SER A 106 10.03 15.30 7.42
C SER A 106 8.72 14.50 7.37
N HIS A 107 8.38 13.84 8.47
CA HIS A 107 7.08 13.17 8.60
C HIS A 107 5.90 14.12 8.38
N ALA A 108 6.00 15.37 8.85
CA ALA A 108 4.93 16.35 8.70
C ALA A 108 4.72 16.73 7.23
N ASP A 109 5.81 16.92 6.48
CA ASP A 109 5.74 17.25 5.06
C ASP A 109 5.23 16.07 4.23
N LEU A 110 5.68 14.85 4.55
CA LEU A 110 5.15 13.62 3.95
C LEU A 110 3.63 13.50 4.16
N LEU A 111 3.15 13.76 5.37
CA LEU A 111 1.72 13.71 5.69
C LEU A 111 0.91 14.81 4.98
N ALA A 112 1.54 15.93 4.62
CA ALA A 112 0.93 17.02 3.88
C ALA A 112 0.85 16.79 2.36
N LEU A 113 1.40 15.67 1.86
CA LEU A 113 1.30 15.29 0.45
C LEU A 113 -0.09 14.70 0.11
N PRO A 114 -0.66 15.02 -1.06
CA PRO A 114 -1.95 14.48 -1.51
C PRO A 114 -2.04 12.95 -1.48
N GLY A 115 -3.00 12.42 -0.71
CA GLY A 115 -3.23 10.97 -0.62
C GLY A 115 -2.23 10.20 0.23
N ILE A 116 -1.31 10.89 0.94
CA ILE A 116 -0.40 10.27 1.90
C ILE A 116 -1.03 10.33 3.29
N GLY A 117 -1.40 9.15 3.81
CA GLY A 117 -1.90 9.01 5.17
C GLY A 117 -0.79 8.74 6.18
N ALA A 118 -1.15 8.72 7.47
CA ALA A 118 -0.21 8.49 8.58
C ALA A 118 0.65 7.23 8.42
N TYR A 119 0.07 6.13 7.90
CA TYR A 119 0.83 4.91 7.61
C TYR A 119 1.95 5.17 6.58
N THR A 120 1.60 5.72 5.42
CA THR A 120 2.56 5.91 4.32
C THR A 120 3.62 6.96 4.70
N ALA A 121 3.24 8.01 5.41
CA ALA A 121 4.20 9.00 5.93
C ALA A 121 5.22 8.37 6.89
N ALA A 122 4.75 7.57 7.85
CA ALA A 122 5.62 6.83 8.77
C ALA A 122 6.50 5.80 8.03
N ALA A 123 5.94 5.07 7.06
CA ALA A 123 6.66 4.10 6.26
C ALA A 123 7.78 4.75 5.45
N VAL A 124 7.52 5.85 4.74
CA VAL A 124 8.54 6.55 3.96
C VAL A 124 9.59 7.20 4.85
N ALA A 125 9.19 7.88 5.93
CA ALA A 125 10.12 8.46 6.90
C ALA A 125 11.06 7.39 7.50
N SER A 126 10.51 6.21 7.81
CA SER A 126 11.25 5.08 8.34
C SER A 126 12.16 4.44 7.29
N PHE A 127 11.61 4.01 6.15
CA PHE A 127 12.30 3.16 5.19
C PHE A 127 13.28 3.94 4.31
N ALA A 128 12.90 5.14 3.87
CA ALA A 128 13.75 5.96 3.01
C ALA A 128 14.76 6.80 3.82
N PHE A 129 14.31 7.37 4.95
CA PHE A 129 15.11 8.33 5.71
C PHE A 129 15.64 7.78 7.03
N ARG A 130 15.45 6.48 7.29
CA ARG A 130 15.97 5.76 8.46
C ARG A 130 15.55 6.39 9.80
N GLN A 131 14.36 6.98 9.84
CA GLN A 131 13.83 7.63 11.03
C GLN A 131 13.08 6.65 11.94
N ARG A 132 12.99 7.00 13.22
CA ARG A 132 12.32 6.19 14.24
C ARG A 132 10.81 6.44 14.24
N HIS A 133 10.07 5.73 13.39
CA HIS A 133 8.60 5.77 13.33
C HIS A 133 7.97 4.38 13.43
N ALA A 134 6.81 4.30 14.09
CA ALA A 134 6.03 3.06 14.17
C ALA A 134 5.25 2.87 12.87
N VAL A 135 5.56 1.80 12.13
CA VAL A 135 4.89 1.48 10.87
C VAL A 135 3.88 0.35 11.12
N LEU A 136 2.59 0.69 11.16
CA LEU A 136 1.52 -0.22 11.57
C LEU A 136 0.61 -0.65 10.41
N ASP A 137 1.11 -1.54 9.56
CA ASP A 137 0.25 -2.23 8.60
C ASP A 137 -0.53 -3.38 9.27
N THR A 138 -1.36 -4.08 8.49
CA THR A 138 -2.12 -5.23 9.00
C THR A 138 -1.25 -6.40 9.46
N ASN A 139 -0.01 -6.51 8.95
CA ASN A 139 0.93 -7.55 9.34
C ASN A 139 1.58 -7.25 10.68
N VAL A 140 2.14 -6.05 10.84
CA VAL A 140 2.75 -5.58 12.09
C VAL A 140 1.72 -5.58 13.21
N ARG A 141 0.52 -5.03 12.98
CA ARG A 141 -0.55 -5.05 14.00
C ARG A 141 -0.89 -6.45 14.47
N ARG A 142 -0.92 -7.44 13.56
CA ARG A 142 -1.15 -8.85 13.91
C ARG A 142 0.03 -9.47 14.67
N VAL A 143 1.26 -9.21 14.24
CA VAL A 143 2.45 -9.69 14.95
C VAL A 143 2.45 -9.17 16.38
N LEU A 144 2.25 -7.86 16.59
CA LEU A 144 2.27 -7.26 17.92
C LEU A 144 1.10 -7.71 18.79
N ALA A 145 -0.10 -7.86 18.22
CA ALA A 145 -1.26 -8.40 18.94
C ALA A 145 -0.99 -9.82 19.48
N ARG A 146 -0.37 -10.69 18.67
CA ARG A 146 -0.05 -12.06 19.08
C ARG A 146 1.14 -12.11 20.03
N LEU A 147 2.24 -11.46 19.65
CA LEU A 147 3.52 -11.49 20.36
C LEU A 147 3.38 -10.89 21.76
N VAL A 148 2.74 -9.72 21.88
CA VAL A 148 2.72 -8.97 23.13
C VAL A 148 1.37 -9.08 23.83
N SER A 149 0.28 -8.77 23.12
CA SER A 149 -1.06 -8.69 23.74
C SER A 149 -1.74 -10.05 23.95
N GLY A 150 -1.21 -11.13 23.38
CA GLY A 150 -1.79 -12.47 23.52
C GLY A 150 -3.07 -12.71 22.72
N ALA A 151 -3.42 -11.84 21.77
CA ALA A 151 -4.64 -11.92 20.98
C ALA A 151 -4.38 -12.43 19.56
N GLU A 152 -5.29 -13.24 19.00
CA GLU A 152 -5.14 -13.76 17.63
C GLU A 152 -5.16 -12.65 16.57
N TYR A 153 -6.04 -11.67 16.75
CA TYR A 153 -6.19 -10.51 15.86
C TYR A 153 -6.20 -9.19 16.65
N PRO A 154 -5.68 -8.11 16.05
CA PRO A 154 -5.87 -6.78 16.59
C PRO A 154 -7.32 -6.30 16.43
N PRO A 155 -7.73 -5.24 17.14
CA PRO A 155 -9.01 -4.57 16.94
C PRO A 155 -9.26 -4.19 15.46
N LYS A 156 -10.54 -4.02 15.09
CA LYS A 156 -10.95 -3.72 13.71
C LYS A 156 -10.29 -2.44 13.17
N SER A 157 -10.27 -1.39 13.97
CA SER A 157 -9.59 -0.11 13.69
C SER A 157 -8.35 0.02 14.57
N GLN A 158 -7.34 0.75 14.07
CA GLN A 158 -6.15 1.05 14.86
C GLN A 158 -6.53 1.92 16.06
N THR A 159 -6.04 1.53 17.23
CA THR A 159 -6.25 2.22 18.50
C THR A 159 -5.01 2.99 18.94
N ARG A 160 -5.18 3.97 19.84
CA ARG A 160 -4.04 4.68 20.46
C ARG A 160 -3.15 3.72 21.25
N ALA A 161 -3.74 2.72 21.91
CA ALA A 161 -3.00 1.69 22.65
C ALA A 161 -2.08 0.86 21.74
N GLU A 162 -2.53 0.48 20.54
CA GLU A 162 -1.67 -0.20 19.55
C GLU A 162 -0.50 0.68 19.11
N VAL A 163 -0.73 1.97 18.92
CA VAL A 163 0.32 2.93 18.54
C VAL A 163 1.35 3.06 19.65
N THR A 164 0.92 3.33 20.89
CA THR A 164 1.82 3.46 22.05
C THR A 164 2.62 2.19 22.30
N LEU A 165 1.99 1.01 22.16
CA LEU A 165 2.68 -0.27 22.26
C LEU A 165 3.79 -0.37 21.20
N ALA A 166 3.48 -0.07 19.94
CA ALA A 166 4.44 -0.17 18.85
C ALA A 166 5.61 0.82 19.02
N GLU A 167 5.32 2.06 19.40
CA GLU A 167 6.33 3.09 19.68
C GLU A 167 7.26 2.72 20.83
N GLY A 168 6.73 2.04 21.86
CA GLY A 168 7.50 1.52 22.99
C GLY A 168 8.42 0.35 22.64
N LEU A 169 8.13 -0.37 21.55
CA LEU A 169 8.94 -1.49 21.07
C LEU A 169 10.02 -1.06 20.07
N LEU A 170 9.97 0.16 19.55
CA LEU A 170 10.99 0.64 18.62
C LEU A 170 12.34 0.79 19.33
N PRO A 171 13.42 0.21 18.76
CA PRO A 171 14.79 0.52 19.14
C PRO A 171 15.03 2.04 19.24
N LEU A 172 15.91 2.46 20.16
CA LEU A 172 16.20 3.89 20.35
C LEU A 172 17.00 4.48 19.18
N ASP A 173 17.90 3.68 18.61
CA ASP A 173 18.68 4.05 17.43
C ASP A 173 17.77 4.10 16.18
N PRO A 174 17.63 5.25 15.49
CA PRO A 174 16.71 5.39 14.36
C PRO A 174 17.01 4.43 13.18
N PRO A 175 18.26 4.28 12.71
CA PRO A 175 18.60 3.30 11.70
C PRO A 175 18.21 1.85 12.04
N THR A 176 18.36 1.45 13.31
CA THR A 176 17.94 0.14 13.82
C THR A 176 16.42 0.04 13.91
N ALA A 177 15.74 1.11 14.34
CA ALA A 177 14.28 1.16 14.40
C ALA A 177 13.62 1.04 13.02
N ALA A 178 14.21 1.67 12.00
CA ALA A 178 13.76 1.55 10.62
C ALA A 178 13.87 0.11 10.11
N ARG A 179 15.02 -0.54 10.36
CA ARG A 179 15.22 -1.96 10.01
C ARG A 179 14.25 -2.87 10.76
N TRP A 180 14.02 -2.59 12.04
CA TRP A 180 13.06 -3.31 12.87
C TRP A 180 11.63 -3.21 12.31
N ALA A 181 11.19 -2.02 11.89
CA ALA A 181 9.86 -1.82 11.32
C ALA A 181 9.63 -2.69 10.06
N VAL A 182 10.60 -2.72 9.13
CA VAL A 182 10.52 -3.59 7.94
C VAL A 182 10.58 -5.07 8.34
N ALA A 183 11.43 -5.43 9.30
CA ALA A 183 11.62 -6.80 9.75
C ALA A 183 10.35 -7.39 10.38
N VAL A 184 9.63 -6.64 11.22
CA VAL A 184 8.36 -7.07 11.80
C VAL A 184 7.28 -7.19 10.72
N MET A 185 7.25 -6.28 9.75
CA MET A 185 6.34 -6.38 8.60
C MET A 185 6.63 -7.65 7.77
N GLU A 186 7.91 -7.97 7.54
CA GLU A 186 8.34 -9.17 6.83
C GLU A 186 7.96 -10.45 7.59
N LEU A 187 8.19 -10.47 8.91
CA LEU A 187 7.81 -11.59 9.77
C LEU A 187 6.30 -11.83 9.71
N GLY A 188 5.50 -10.76 9.76
CA GLY A 188 4.05 -10.87 9.63
C GLY A 188 3.63 -11.37 8.26
N ALA A 189 4.29 -10.93 7.18
CA ALA A 189 3.98 -11.36 5.82
C ALA A 189 4.33 -12.83 5.55
N LEU A 190 5.45 -13.32 6.09
CA LEU A 190 5.99 -14.65 5.73
C LEU A 190 5.73 -15.72 6.79
N VAL A 191 5.79 -15.38 8.08
CA VAL A 191 5.80 -16.38 9.17
C VAL A 191 4.53 -16.28 9.98
N CYS A 192 4.28 -15.13 10.62
CA CYS A 192 3.10 -14.89 11.44
C CYS A 192 1.91 -14.50 10.56
N THR A 193 1.53 -15.37 9.61
CA THR A 193 0.42 -15.13 8.68
C THR A 193 -0.94 -15.22 9.39
N ALA A 194 -1.98 -14.65 8.77
CA ALA A 194 -3.29 -14.53 9.41
C ALA A 194 -3.91 -15.89 9.76
N ARG A 195 -3.96 -16.83 8.80
CA ARG A 195 -4.69 -18.10 8.95
C ARG A 195 -3.83 -19.25 9.45
N THR A 196 -2.66 -19.43 8.83
CA THR A 196 -1.79 -20.59 9.07
C THR A 196 -0.38 -20.10 9.38
N PRO A 197 -0.16 -19.48 10.57
CA PRO A 197 1.15 -18.98 10.94
C PRO A 197 2.16 -20.13 11.06
N ARG A 198 3.35 -19.94 10.52
CA ARG A 198 4.46 -20.89 10.60
C ARG A 198 5.22 -20.72 11.92
N CYS A 199 4.54 -20.97 13.04
CA CYS A 199 5.08 -20.68 14.37
C CYS A 199 6.43 -21.33 14.65
N VAL A 200 6.68 -22.53 14.10
CA VAL A 200 7.97 -23.24 14.22
C VAL A 200 9.14 -22.46 13.62
N ASP A 201 8.88 -21.61 12.63
CA ASP A 201 9.87 -20.77 11.96
C ASP A 201 9.97 -19.36 12.60
N CYS A 202 9.22 -19.09 13.67
CA CYS A 202 9.16 -17.77 14.29
C CYS A 202 10.34 -17.56 15.25
N PRO A 203 11.20 -16.54 15.06
CA PRO A 203 12.40 -16.33 15.88
C PRO A 203 12.08 -15.94 17.34
N VAL A 204 10.83 -15.56 17.60
CA VAL A 204 10.35 -15.10 18.92
C VAL A 204 9.21 -15.98 19.45
N LEU A 205 9.14 -17.24 19.00
CA LEU A 205 8.08 -18.18 19.42
C LEU A 205 8.03 -18.36 20.93
N ALA A 206 9.20 -18.54 21.57
CA ALA A 206 9.31 -18.85 22.99
C ALA A 206 8.80 -17.71 23.89
N GLN A 207 8.69 -16.49 23.37
CA GLN A 207 8.21 -15.33 24.11
C GLN A 207 6.83 -14.83 23.64
N CYS A 208 6.22 -15.49 22.64
CA CYS A 208 4.95 -15.06 22.08
C CYS A 208 3.79 -15.34 23.04
N THR A 209 3.20 -14.30 23.62
CA THR A 209 2.10 -14.42 24.60
C THR A 209 0.93 -15.25 24.05
N TRP A 210 0.53 -15.03 22.79
CA TRP A 210 -0.57 -15.80 22.18
C TRP A 210 -0.23 -17.28 22.05
N HIS A 211 1.05 -17.60 21.76
CA HIS A 211 1.52 -18.98 21.71
C HIS A 211 1.52 -19.63 23.10
N LEU A 212 2.08 -18.94 24.09
CA LEU A 212 2.17 -19.39 25.48
C LEU A 212 0.80 -19.60 26.13
N ASN A 213 -0.21 -18.83 25.71
CA ASN A 213 -1.61 -18.98 26.14
C ASN A 213 -2.35 -20.12 25.42
N GLY A 214 -1.66 -20.96 24.64
CA GLY A 214 -2.31 -22.07 23.92
C GLY A 214 -3.04 -21.67 22.64
N ARG A 215 -2.72 -20.50 22.06
CA ARG A 215 -3.29 -19.99 20.80
C ARG A 215 -4.82 -19.83 20.85
N PRO A 216 -5.37 -19.07 21.83
CA PRO A 216 -6.81 -18.86 21.90
C PRO A 216 -7.34 -18.29 20.59
N ALA A 217 -8.44 -18.87 20.11
CA ALA A 217 -9.10 -18.43 18.89
C ALA A 217 -9.82 -17.10 19.11
N TYR A 218 -9.94 -16.32 18.04
CA TYR A 218 -10.72 -15.10 18.00
C TYR A 218 -12.21 -15.39 18.21
N ASP A 219 -12.80 -14.69 19.17
CA ASP A 219 -14.18 -14.84 19.64
C ASP A 219 -15.13 -13.75 19.10
N GLY A 220 -14.62 -12.80 18.30
CA GLY A 220 -15.42 -11.73 17.71
C GLY A 220 -16.12 -12.10 16.39
N PRO A 221 -16.85 -11.15 15.77
CA PRO A 221 -17.66 -11.43 14.58
C PRO A 221 -16.80 -11.87 13.39
N PRO A 222 -17.33 -12.77 12.53
CA PRO A 222 -16.59 -13.29 11.39
C PRO A 222 -16.23 -12.15 10.42
N ARG A 223 -14.99 -12.17 9.94
CA ARG A 223 -14.52 -11.24 8.91
C ARG A 223 -15.12 -11.64 7.56
N LYS A 224 -16.18 -10.94 7.13
CA LYS A 224 -16.86 -11.18 5.85
C LYS A 224 -15.98 -10.76 4.66
N GLY A 225 -15.84 -11.65 3.67
CA GLY A 225 -15.30 -11.33 2.35
C GLY A 225 -16.45 -10.98 1.39
N GLN A 226 -16.26 -9.97 0.54
CA GLN A 226 -17.22 -9.64 -0.51
C GLN A 226 -16.81 -10.31 -1.84
N THR A 227 -17.76 -10.92 -2.54
CA THR A 227 -17.58 -11.51 -3.88
C THR A 227 -17.28 -10.44 -4.93
N TYR A 228 -16.41 -10.73 -5.90
CA TYR A 228 -16.02 -9.77 -6.95
C TYR A 228 -16.95 -9.82 -8.17
N ALA A 229 -17.38 -11.02 -8.54
CA ALA A 229 -18.29 -11.21 -9.67
C ALA A 229 -19.61 -10.44 -9.46
N GLY A 230 -20.06 -9.72 -10.48
CA GLY A 230 -21.33 -9.00 -10.52
C GLY A 230 -21.34 -7.65 -9.76
N THR A 231 -20.22 -7.23 -9.19
CA THR A 231 -20.17 -5.99 -8.41
C THR A 231 -19.82 -4.76 -9.25
N ASP A 232 -20.21 -3.57 -8.77
CA ASP A 232 -19.87 -2.30 -9.43
C ASP A 232 -18.37 -2.12 -9.61
N ARG A 233 -17.53 -2.62 -8.68
CA ARG A 233 -16.07 -2.61 -8.85
C ARG A 233 -15.60 -3.40 -10.07
N GLN A 234 -16.28 -4.50 -10.42
CA GLN A 234 -15.97 -5.26 -11.62
C GLN A 234 -16.38 -4.50 -12.88
N CYS A 235 -17.60 -3.96 -12.88
CA CYS A 235 -18.10 -3.13 -13.98
C CYS A 235 -17.18 -1.93 -14.25
N ARG A 236 -16.86 -1.16 -13.21
CA ARG A 236 -15.90 -0.04 -13.26
C ARG A 236 -14.53 -0.47 -13.82
N GLY A 237 -14.02 -1.62 -13.38
CA GLY A 237 -12.76 -2.15 -13.88
C GLY A 237 -12.77 -2.52 -15.37
N ARG A 238 -13.92 -2.97 -15.90
CA ARG A 238 -14.12 -3.26 -17.33
C ARG A 238 -14.21 -1.98 -18.16
N LEU A 239 -14.97 -0.99 -17.71
CA LEU A 239 -15.06 0.32 -18.37
C LEU A 239 -13.68 0.99 -18.45
N LEU A 240 -12.96 1.03 -17.33
CA LEU A 240 -11.59 1.56 -17.31
C LEU A 240 -10.61 0.75 -18.17
N ALA A 241 -10.86 -0.53 -18.44
CA ALA A 241 -9.98 -1.30 -19.34
C ALA A 241 -10.08 -0.76 -20.77
N VAL A 242 -11.31 -0.48 -21.25
CA VAL A 242 -11.52 0.10 -22.59
C VAL A 242 -10.76 1.42 -22.75
N LEU A 243 -10.87 2.32 -21.77
CA LEU A 243 -10.21 3.63 -21.81
C LEU A 243 -8.69 3.56 -21.75
N ARG A 244 -8.13 2.55 -21.05
CA ARG A 244 -6.68 2.35 -20.97
C ARG A 244 -6.10 1.77 -22.24
N ASP A 245 -6.85 0.88 -22.89
CA ASP A 245 -6.43 0.18 -24.09
C ASP A 245 -6.64 1.03 -25.37
N ALA A 246 -7.31 2.18 -25.25
CA ALA A 246 -7.52 3.12 -26.34
C ALA A 246 -6.41 4.17 -26.45
N ASP A 247 -6.04 4.49 -27.70
CA ASP A 247 -5.06 5.53 -28.05
C ASP A 247 -5.64 6.96 -27.98
N GLY A 248 -6.95 7.10 -27.78
CA GLY A 248 -7.65 8.38 -27.73
C GLY A 248 -9.05 8.26 -27.13
N PRO A 249 -9.89 9.31 -27.27
CA PRO A 249 -11.24 9.30 -26.73
C PRO A 249 -12.10 8.15 -27.27
N VAL A 250 -12.88 7.55 -26.39
CA VAL A 250 -13.68 6.35 -26.61
C VAL A 250 -15.16 6.71 -26.77
N GLU A 251 -15.78 6.17 -27.81
CA GLU A 251 -17.22 6.28 -28.06
C GLU A 251 -18.04 5.48 -27.03
N LYS A 252 -19.20 6.03 -26.63
CA LYS A 252 -20.11 5.39 -25.66
C LYS A 252 -20.46 3.92 -25.99
N PRO A 253 -20.74 3.52 -27.25
CA PRO A 253 -21.01 2.13 -27.58
C PRO A 253 -19.88 1.15 -27.23
N ALA A 254 -18.61 1.57 -27.29
CA ALA A 254 -17.48 0.72 -26.92
C ALA A 254 -17.43 0.46 -25.40
N LEU A 255 -17.92 1.40 -24.59
CA LEU A 255 -18.13 1.22 -23.16
C LEU A 255 -19.37 0.35 -22.88
N ASP A 256 -20.41 0.44 -23.71
CA ASP A 256 -21.67 -0.25 -23.45
C ASP A 256 -21.56 -1.77 -23.59
N VAL A 257 -20.76 -2.25 -24.53
CA VAL A 257 -20.62 -3.68 -24.82
C VAL A 257 -19.89 -4.48 -23.73
N VAL A 258 -19.16 -3.82 -22.82
CA VAL A 258 -18.34 -4.55 -21.81
C VAL A 258 -19.12 -4.99 -20.57
N TRP A 259 -20.38 -4.56 -20.43
CA TRP A 259 -21.23 -4.92 -19.32
C TRP A 259 -22.71 -4.91 -19.72
N SER A 260 -23.40 -6.05 -19.55
CA SER A 260 -24.76 -6.24 -20.05
C SER A 260 -25.85 -5.54 -19.24
N ASP A 261 -25.64 -5.33 -17.94
CA ASP A 261 -26.59 -4.62 -17.07
C ASP A 261 -26.42 -3.09 -17.26
N ALA A 262 -27.30 -2.50 -18.07
CA ALA A 262 -27.22 -1.08 -18.41
C ALA A 262 -27.36 -0.15 -17.18
N PRO A 263 -28.36 -0.30 -16.28
CA PRO A 263 -28.42 0.51 -15.07
C PRO A 263 -27.15 0.44 -14.21
N GLN A 264 -26.55 -0.73 -14.06
CA GLN A 264 -25.31 -0.87 -13.32
C GLN A 264 -24.13 -0.19 -14.03
N ARG A 265 -24.06 -0.33 -15.35
CA ARG A 265 -23.01 0.25 -16.17
C ARG A 265 -23.02 1.77 -16.14
N GLU A 266 -24.19 2.41 -16.27
CA GLU A 266 -24.28 3.87 -16.20
C GLU A 266 -23.86 4.39 -14.81
N ARG A 267 -24.37 3.79 -13.73
CA ARG A 267 -23.93 4.16 -12.36
C ARG A 267 -22.42 3.96 -12.16
N ALA A 268 -21.85 2.92 -12.75
CA ALA A 268 -20.41 2.66 -12.68
C ALA A 268 -19.59 3.71 -13.45
N LEU A 269 -20.07 4.13 -14.63
CA LEU A 269 -19.45 5.19 -15.42
C LEU A 269 -19.54 6.55 -14.72
N ASP A 270 -20.72 6.92 -14.22
CA ASP A 270 -20.93 8.15 -13.44
C ASP A 270 -20.01 8.20 -12.21
N ALA A 271 -19.86 7.06 -11.51
CA ALA A 271 -18.96 6.98 -10.37
C ALA A 271 -17.48 7.11 -10.76
N LEU A 272 -17.09 6.68 -11.97
CA LEU A 272 -15.73 6.90 -12.48
C LEU A 272 -15.48 8.36 -12.81
N ILE A 273 -16.47 9.04 -13.40
CA ILE A 273 -16.42 10.48 -13.69
C ILE A 273 -16.33 11.28 -12.38
N ALA A 274 -17.20 10.97 -11.41
CA ALA A 274 -17.18 11.62 -10.10
C ALA A 274 -15.86 11.41 -9.32
N ASP A 275 -15.19 10.27 -9.53
CA ASP A 275 -13.88 10.00 -8.94
C ASP A 275 -12.71 10.65 -9.70
N GLY A 276 -12.97 11.34 -10.82
CA GLY A 276 -11.96 11.97 -11.69
C GLY A 276 -11.13 10.97 -12.49
N LEU A 277 -11.64 9.75 -12.69
CA LEU A 277 -10.93 8.68 -13.42
C LEU A 277 -11.28 8.64 -14.91
N VAL A 278 -12.32 9.37 -15.32
CA VAL A 278 -12.83 9.46 -16.68
C VAL A 278 -13.38 10.86 -16.90
N ASP A 279 -12.97 11.50 -17.99
CA ASP A 279 -13.50 12.80 -18.39
C ASP A 279 -14.47 12.62 -19.56
N PRO A 280 -15.73 13.09 -19.45
CA PRO A 280 -16.64 13.19 -20.58
C PRO A 280 -16.26 14.39 -21.46
N LEU A 281 -16.35 14.23 -22.78
CA LEU A 281 -16.11 15.28 -23.76
C LEU A 281 -17.44 15.82 -24.33
N ASP A 282 -17.41 17.04 -24.85
CA ASP A 282 -18.60 17.72 -25.42
C ASP A 282 -19.22 16.97 -26.61
N ASP A 283 -18.45 16.13 -27.29
CA ASP A 283 -18.88 15.32 -28.44
C ASP A 283 -19.45 13.93 -28.03
N GLY A 284 -19.63 13.68 -26.73
CA GLY A 284 -20.20 12.43 -26.22
C GLY A 284 -19.19 11.28 -26.07
N ARG A 285 -17.90 11.52 -26.32
CA ARG A 285 -16.81 10.57 -26.06
C ARG A 285 -16.28 10.68 -24.63
N TYR A 286 -15.48 9.71 -24.23
CA TYR A 286 -14.88 9.61 -22.90
C TYR A 286 -13.38 9.40 -23.01
N THR A 287 -12.60 10.03 -22.13
CA THR A 287 -11.15 9.85 -22.07
C THR A 287 -10.67 9.59 -20.65
N LEU A 288 -9.45 9.08 -20.50
CA LEU A 288 -8.73 9.20 -19.24
C LEU A 288 -8.41 10.68 -18.96
N PRO A 289 -8.25 11.06 -17.69
CA PRO A 289 -8.07 12.45 -17.31
C PRO A 289 -6.77 13.03 -17.86
N THR A 290 -6.75 14.34 -18.07
CA THR A 290 -5.57 15.06 -18.57
C THR A 290 -4.67 15.58 -17.46
#